data_AF-A0A6M1RRH2-F1
#
_entry.id   AF-A0A6M1RRH2-F1
#
_cell.length_a   1.000
_cell.length_b   1.000
_cell.length_c   1.000
_cell.angle_alpha   90.00
_cell.angle_beta   90.00
_cell.angle_gamma   90.00
#
_symmetry.space_group_name_H-M   'P 1'
#
loop_
_entity.id
_entity.type
_entity.pdbx_description
1 polymer ?
#
loop_
_entity_poly.entity_id
_entity_poly.type
_entity_poly.pdbx_seq_one_letter_code
_entity_poly.pdbx_strand_id
1 'polypeptide(L)'
;MKTDLAASNPGVPQWMGPWLTAFLCAAVCTGCSSLDPQTAHLPRFHESHRADLVVQFYSWDLFHVLRPEYRENGFLVPVSRTTFTPHLQRLRTGRTLAVVVVGVNYSPEEQTRLVREWEALLSENGFERCVCLRGNGAQKIDGLIILSDTHLTPHKPSTHMVSKGP
;
A
#
# COMPACT_ATOMS: atom_id res chain seq x y z
N MET A 1 59.82 39.88 15.20
CA MET A 1 60.81 39.57 16.25
C MET A 1 60.75 38.08 16.52
N LYS A 2 61.93 37.47 16.57
CA LYS A 2 62.21 36.04 16.55
C LYS A 2 62.44 35.57 17.99
N THR A 3 61.85 34.46 18.39
CA THR A 3 62.38 33.59 19.47
C THR A 3 61.82 32.18 19.29
N ASP A 4 62.75 31.28 18.97
CA ASP A 4 62.68 29.82 19.08
C ASP A 4 62.35 29.36 20.52
N LEU A 5 61.84 28.14 20.72
CA LEU A 5 62.63 26.97 21.17
C LEU A 5 61.74 25.81 21.70
N ALA A 6 62.03 24.61 21.17
CA ALA A 6 62.09 23.27 21.79
C ALA A 6 60.91 22.66 22.59
N ALA A 7 60.35 21.61 21.99
CA ALA A 7 60.27 20.22 22.45
C ALA A 7 60.35 19.87 23.95
N SER A 8 59.38 19.07 24.42
CA SER A 8 59.65 17.86 25.23
C SER A 8 58.40 16.98 25.35
N ASN A 9 58.52 15.73 24.89
CA ASN A 9 57.59 14.64 25.17
C ASN A 9 58.24 13.72 26.23
N PRO A 10 57.57 13.45 27.35
CA PRO A 10 57.79 12.20 28.10
C PRO A 10 56.43 11.53 28.33
N GLY A 11 56.20 10.30 27.85
CA GLY A 11 56.78 9.10 28.44
C GLY A 11 55.62 8.26 28.97
N VAL A 12 55.27 7.21 28.23
CA VAL A 12 54.26 6.21 28.62
C VAL A 12 54.86 5.32 29.72
N PRO A 13 54.21 5.16 30.88
CA PRO A 13 54.61 4.13 31.83
C PRO A 13 54.03 2.78 31.38
N GLN A 14 54.92 1.98 30.78
CA GLN A 14 54.83 0.53 30.71
C GLN A 14 55.04 -0.04 32.13
N TRP A 15 54.57 -1.27 32.36
CA TRP A 15 54.87 -2.19 33.49
C TRP A 15 53.79 -2.37 34.57
N MET A 16 53.41 -3.66 34.73
CA MET A 16 52.48 -4.31 35.68
C MET A 16 50.99 -4.20 35.31
N GLY A 17 50.26 -5.27 34.95
CA GLY A 17 50.48 -6.70 34.93
C GLY A 17 49.10 -7.37 34.68
N PRO A 18 49.04 -8.63 34.23
CA PRO A 18 47.87 -9.16 33.54
C PRO A 18 47.05 -10.16 34.39
N TRP A 19 45.71 -10.16 34.21
CA TRP A 19 44.73 -11.26 34.40
C TRP A 19 43.63 -11.08 35.48
N LEU A 20 42.40 -11.44 35.04
CA LEU A 20 41.14 -11.69 35.76
C LEU A 20 40.41 -10.41 36.24
N THR A 21 39.15 -10.10 35.92
CA THR A 21 37.95 -10.89 35.59
C THR A 21 36.92 -9.85 35.09
N ALA A 22 36.34 -10.00 33.90
CA ALA A 22 35.04 -10.63 33.64
C ALA A 22 33.81 -9.75 33.95
N PHE A 23 32.87 -9.81 33.00
CA PHE A 23 31.45 -9.42 33.08
C PHE A 23 31.09 -7.93 33.23
N LEU A 24 30.68 -7.31 32.12
CA LEU A 24 29.31 -6.77 32.03
C LEU A 24 28.86 -6.66 30.56
N CYS A 25 28.31 -7.75 30.03
CA CYS A 25 27.37 -7.67 28.92
C CYS A 25 26.10 -6.99 29.45
N ALA A 26 25.75 -5.81 28.94
CA ALA A 26 24.42 -5.25 29.07
C ALA A 26 23.92 -4.83 27.69
N ALA A 27 23.07 -5.69 27.14
CA ALA A 27 22.32 -5.50 25.92
C ALA A 27 21.26 -4.42 26.11
N VAL A 28 21.10 -3.54 25.11
CA VAL A 28 19.79 -2.95 24.77
C VAL A 28 19.68 -2.87 23.25
N CYS A 29 19.50 -4.03 22.61
CA CYS A 29 18.90 -4.09 21.28
C CYS A 29 17.41 -4.41 21.47
N THR A 30 16.61 -3.42 21.89
CA THR A 30 15.15 -3.55 21.95
C THR A 30 14.51 -2.50 21.05
N GLY A 31 14.56 -2.82 19.76
CA GLY A 31 13.79 -2.17 18.71
C GLY A 31 13.24 -3.23 17.75
N CYS A 32 12.70 -4.34 18.26
CA CYS A 32 11.83 -5.19 17.46
C CYS A 32 10.54 -4.40 17.22
N SER A 33 10.48 -3.63 16.13
CA SER A 33 9.19 -3.36 15.50
C SER A 33 8.58 -4.73 15.24
N SER A 34 7.54 -5.06 16.00
CA SER A 34 6.79 -6.30 15.87
C SER A 34 6.13 -6.29 14.49
N LEU A 35 6.87 -6.71 13.48
CA LEU A 35 6.34 -7.08 12.18
C LEU A 35 5.51 -8.33 12.44
N ASP A 36 4.20 -8.18 12.44
CA ASP A 36 3.29 -9.32 12.44
C ASP A 36 3.67 -10.24 11.26
N PRO A 37 4.21 -11.45 11.52
CA PRO A 37 4.69 -12.34 10.48
C PRO A 37 3.58 -12.75 9.50
N GLN A 38 2.30 -12.60 9.88
CA GLN A 38 1.18 -12.87 8.98
C GLN A 38 1.07 -11.84 7.84
N THR A 39 1.52 -10.60 8.04
CA THR A 39 1.49 -9.55 7.00
C THR A 39 2.69 -9.59 6.05
N ALA A 40 3.75 -10.33 6.39
CA ALA A 40 4.95 -10.45 5.57
C ALA A 40 4.72 -11.28 4.29
N HIS A 41 3.72 -12.16 4.28
CA HIS A 41 3.46 -13.11 3.18
C HIS A 41 2.37 -12.69 2.20
N LEU A 42 1.68 -11.57 2.42
CA LEU A 42 0.63 -11.13 1.52
C LEU A 42 1.21 -10.47 0.26
N PRO A 43 0.66 -10.75 -0.93
CA PRO A 43 1.14 -10.16 -2.18
C PRO A 43 1.00 -8.63 -2.15
N ARG A 44 2.01 -7.94 -2.68
CA ARG A 44 2.09 -6.47 -2.70
C ARG A 44 2.05 -5.95 -4.12
N PHE A 45 1.37 -4.82 -4.29
CA PHE A 45 1.24 -4.17 -5.59
C PHE A 45 2.46 -3.31 -5.90
N HIS A 46 2.98 -3.38 -7.14
CA HIS A 46 4.16 -2.61 -7.56
C HIS A 46 4.02 -2.02 -8.98
N GLU A 47 2.80 -2.07 -9.53
CA GLU A 47 2.53 -1.68 -10.92
C GLU A 47 1.84 -0.31 -10.98
N SER A 48 2.07 0.57 -10.00
CA SER A 48 1.39 1.87 -9.97
C SER A 48 1.55 2.62 -11.27
N HIS A 49 2.72 2.63 -11.90
CA HIS A 49 2.99 3.32 -13.16
C HIS A 49 2.11 2.85 -14.35
N ARG A 50 1.53 1.65 -14.29
CA ARG A 50 0.66 1.10 -15.35
C ARG A 50 -0.82 1.42 -15.13
N ALA A 51 -1.19 1.93 -13.96
CA ALA A 51 -2.60 2.18 -13.63
C ALA A 51 -3.13 3.38 -14.43
N ASP A 52 -4.16 3.15 -15.23
CA ASP A 52 -4.92 4.18 -15.96
C ASP A 52 -5.87 4.94 -15.02
N LEU A 53 -6.40 4.21 -14.03
CA LEU A 53 -7.33 4.70 -13.03
C LEU A 53 -6.85 4.31 -11.63
N VAL A 54 -6.84 5.27 -10.71
CA VAL A 54 -6.65 5.00 -9.28
C VAL A 54 -7.79 5.67 -8.52
N VAL A 55 -8.54 4.89 -7.75
CA VAL A 55 -9.65 5.35 -6.92
C VAL A 55 -9.31 5.16 -5.46
N GLN A 56 -9.52 6.19 -4.64
CA GLN A 56 -9.53 6.09 -3.20
C GLN A 56 -10.97 5.99 -2.69
N PHE A 57 -11.32 4.81 -2.15
CA PHE A 57 -12.66 4.52 -1.67
C PHE A 57 -12.84 4.91 -0.20
N TYR A 58 -13.97 5.56 0.11
CA TYR A 58 -14.42 5.83 1.49
C TYR A 58 -15.85 5.33 1.72
N SER A 59 -16.73 5.51 0.74
CA SER A 59 -18.08 4.93 0.70
C SER A 59 -18.60 4.94 -0.74
N TRP A 60 -19.73 4.31 -1.00
CA TRP A 60 -20.38 4.39 -2.33
C TRP A 60 -20.92 5.78 -2.67
N ASP A 61 -21.19 6.59 -1.65
CA ASP A 61 -21.61 7.98 -1.82
C ASP A 61 -20.43 8.93 -2.02
N LEU A 62 -19.23 8.52 -1.60
CA LEU A 62 -18.03 9.34 -1.67
C LEU A 62 -16.75 8.51 -1.87
N PHE A 63 -16.12 8.73 -3.01
CA PHE A 63 -14.75 8.32 -3.30
C PHE A 63 -14.08 9.36 -4.21
N HIS A 64 -12.76 9.29 -4.32
CA HIS A 64 -11.99 10.20 -5.15
C HIS A 64 -11.22 9.46 -6.23
N VAL A 65 -11.13 10.07 -7.41
CA VAL A 65 -10.21 9.64 -8.47
C VAL A 65 -8.87 10.33 -8.25
N LEU A 66 -7.84 9.56 -7.91
CA LEU A 66 -6.48 10.05 -7.69
C LEU A 66 -5.67 10.06 -9.00
N ARG A 67 -6.00 9.16 -9.92
CA ARG A 67 -5.41 9.13 -11.26
C ARG A 67 -6.48 8.86 -12.31
N PRO A 68 -6.49 9.61 -13.43
CA PRO A 68 -5.72 10.82 -13.70
C PRO A 68 -6.02 11.88 -12.64
N GLU A 69 -5.14 12.88 -12.49
CA GLU A 69 -5.38 13.92 -11.50
C GLU A 69 -6.71 14.62 -11.81
N TYR A 70 -7.73 14.32 -11.00
CA TYR A 70 -9.08 14.78 -11.23
C TYR A 70 -9.46 15.81 -10.18
N ARG A 71 -9.24 17.08 -10.55
CA ARG A 71 -9.50 18.23 -9.70
C ARG A 71 -10.37 19.26 -10.40
N GLU A 72 -11.22 19.92 -9.63
CA GLU A 72 -11.95 21.12 -10.05
C GLU A 72 -11.62 22.24 -9.06
N ASN A 73 -11.19 23.40 -9.58
CA ASN A 73 -10.76 24.55 -8.79
C ASN A 73 -9.68 24.22 -7.73
N GLY A 74 -8.81 23.24 -8.01
CA GLY A 74 -7.73 22.80 -7.12
C GLY A 74 -8.14 21.72 -6.10
N PHE A 75 -9.41 21.37 -5.99
CA PHE A 75 -9.92 20.37 -5.05
C PHE A 75 -10.18 19.03 -5.74
N LEU A 76 -10.00 17.92 -5.02
CA LEU A 76 -10.44 16.61 -5.50
C LEU A 76 -11.95 16.62 -5.71
N VAL A 77 -12.39 16.09 -6.84
CA VAL A 77 -13.82 16.01 -7.14
C VAL A 77 -14.42 14.82 -6.37
N PRO A 78 -15.43 15.03 -5.52
CA PRO A 78 -16.16 13.94 -4.90
C PRO A 78 -16.95 13.17 -5.97
N VAL A 79 -16.77 11.86 -5.99
CA VAL A 79 -17.46 10.96 -6.92
C VAL A 79 -18.30 9.97 -6.12
N SER A 80 -19.47 9.64 -6.65
CA SER A 80 -20.36 8.61 -6.11
C SER A 80 -20.56 7.50 -7.14
N ARG A 81 -21.13 6.37 -6.72
CA ARG A 81 -21.40 5.24 -7.61
C ARG A 81 -22.21 5.63 -8.85
N THR A 82 -23.22 6.49 -8.66
CA THR A 82 -24.13 6.91 -9.75
C THR A 82 -23.50 7.92 -10.70
N THR A 83 -22.53 8.69 -10.24
CA THR A 83 -21.84 9.72 -11.04
C THR A 83 -20.54 9.20 -11.66
N PHE A 84 -20.07 8.02 -11.23
CA PHE A 84 -18.79 7.45 -11.64
C PHE A 84 -18.62 7.28 -13.13
N THR A 85 -19.57 6.60 -13.79
CA THR A 85 -19.51 6.35 -15.24
C THR A 85 -19.46 7.66 -16.04
N PRO A 86 -20.33 8.66 -15.79
CA PRO A 86 -20.19 9.98 -16.41
C PRO A 86 -18.81 10.62 -16.21
N HIS A 87 -18.25 10.56 -14.99
CA HIS A 87 -16.92 11.11 -14.73
C HIS A 87 -15.82 10.36 -15.49
N LEU A 88 -15.86 9.03 -15.53
CA LEU A 88 -14.91 8.21 -16.29
C LEU A 88 -14.95 8.49 -17.79
N GLN A 89 -16.13 8.74 -18.35
CA GLN A 89 -16.27 9.11 -19.76
C GLN A 89 -15.66 10.48 -20.06
N ARG A 90 -15.85 11.46 -19.17
CA ARG A 90 -15.23 12.79 -19.28
C ARG A 90 -13.71 12.74 -19.21
N LEU A 91 -13.17 11.87 -18.36
CA LEU A 91 -11.73 11.71 -18.16
C LEU A 91 -11.00 11.04 -19.33
N ARG A 92 -11.71 10.31 -20.21
CA ARG A 92 -11.13 9.59 -21.36
C ARG A 92 -9.91 8.73 -21.01
N THR A 93 -9.94 8.11 -19.83
CA THR A 93 -8.85 7.25 -19.35
C THR A 93 -8.71 5.97 -20.16
N GLY A 94 -7.51 5.38 -20.14
CA GLY A 94 -7.31 4.00 -20.57
C GLY A 94 -8.19 3.03 -19.77
N ARG A 95 -8.32 1.81 -20.29
CA ARG A 95 -9.14 0.74 -19.69
C ARG A 95 -8.34 -0.52 -19.40
N THR A 96 -7.02 -0.44 -19.34
CA THR A 96 -6.16 -1.61 -19.12
C THR A 96 -6.08 -1.96 -17.64
N LEU A 97 -5.81 -0.99 -16.76
CA LEU A 97 -5.67 -1.24 -15.31
C LEU A 97 -6.38 -0.19 -14.45
N ALA A 98 -7.37 -0.65 -13.68
CA ALA A 98 -7.97 0.09 -12.58
C ALA A 98 -7.48 -0.41 -11.23
N VAL A 99 -7.14 0.53 -10.35
CA VAL A 99 -6.74 0.25 -8.97
C VAL A 99 -7.71 0.93 -8.01
N VAL A 100 -8.25 0.17 -7.06
CA VAL A 100 -9.13 0.67 -6.01
C VAL A 100 -8.44 0.50 -4.66
N VAL A 101 -8.25 1.59 -3.92
CA VAL A 101 -7.71 1.56 -2.56
C VAL A 101 -8.87 1.57 -1.58
N VAL A 102 -9.02 0.48 -0.85
CA VAL A 102 -10.06 0.25 0.17
C VAL A 102 -9.44 0.45 1.56
N GLY A 103 -10.13 1.24 2.39
CA GLY A 103 -9.72 1.55 3.76
C GLY A 103 -9.53 0.32 4.65
N VAL A 104 -8.77 0.47 5.73
CA VAL A 104 -8.46 -0.62 6.67
C VAL A 104 -9.58 -0.95 7.66
N ASN A 105 -10.64 -0.13 7.73
CA ASN A 105 -11.66 -0.20 8.77
C ASN A 105 -12.83 -1.15 8.46
N TYR A 106 -12.83 -1.82 7.31
CA TYR A 106 -13.87 -2.77 6.92
C TYR A 106 -13.58 -4.17 7.48
N SER A 107 -14.64 -4.88 7.90
CA SER A 107 -14.53 -6.30 8.24
C SER A 107 -14.08 -7.14 7.02
N PRO A 108 -13.53 -8.35 7.21
CA PRO A 108 -13.17 -9.22 6.10
C PRO A 108 -14.34 -9.51 5.13
N GLU A 109 -15.56 -9.66 5.66
CA GLU A 109 -16.78 -9.90 4.88
C GLU A 109 -17.16 -8.66 4.07
N GLU A 110 -17.10 -7.48 4.68
CA GLU A 110 -17.34 -6.21 4.01
C GLU A 110 -16.31 -5.97 2.91
N GLN A 111 -15.02 -6.23 3.16
CA GLN A 111 -13.96 -6.12 2.15
C GLN A 111 -14.23 -7.05 0.98
N THR A 112 -14.59 -8.32 1.24
CA THR A 112 -14.90 -9.29 0.19
C THR A 112 -16.07 -8.83 -0.66
N ARG A 113 -17.12 -8.28 -0.04
CA ARG A 113 -18.28 -7.72 -0.74
C ARG A 113 -17.89 -6.51 -1.59
N LEU A 114 -17.15 -5.56 -1.01
CA LEU A 114 -16.71 -4.35 -1.70
C LEU A 114 -15.83 -4.67 -2.90
N VAL A 115 -14.90 -5.61 -2.76
CA VAL A 115 -14.06 -6.10 -3.87
C VAL A 115 -14.92 -6.56 -5.04
N ARG A 116 -15.91 -7.44 -4.79
CA ARG A 116 -16.80 -7.96 -5.84
C ARG A 116 -17.61 -6.86 -6.52
N GLU A 117 -18.13 -5.92 -5.74
CA GLU A 117 -18.91 -4.81 -6.27
C GLU A 117 -18.05 -3.86 -7.12
N TRP A 118 -16.79 -3.62 -6.73
CA TRP A 118 -15.84 -2.83 -7.52
C TRP A 118 -15.41 -3.54 -8.80
N GLU A 119 -15.12 -4.83 -8.75
CA GLU A 119 -14.80 -5.64 -9.93
C GLU A 119 -15.93 -5.62 -10.96
N ALA A 120 -17.18 -5.81 -10.50
CA ALA A 120 -18.37 -5.70 -11.35
C ALA A 120 -18.49 -4.30 -11.97
N LEU A 121 -18.42 -3.24 -11.16
CA LEU A 121 -18.55 -1.87 -11.64
C LEU A 121 -17.46 -1.50 -12.66
N LEU A 122 -16.21 -1.90 -12.42
CA LEU A 122 -15.10 -1.56 -13.30
C LEU A 122 -15.12 -2.38 -14.59
N SER A 123 -15.49 -3.67 -14.53
CA SER A 123 -15.68 -4.48 -15.73
C SER A 123 -16.83 -3.99 -16.60
N GLU A 124 -17.96 -3.56 -16.00
CA GLU A 124 -19.07 -2.90 -16.72
C GLU A 124 -18.63 -1.60 -17.42
N ASN A 125 -17.64 -0.91 -16.86
CA ASN A 125 -17.03 0.29 -17.46
C ASN A 125 -15.85 -0.01 -18.41
N GLY A 126 -15.62 -1.30 -18.72
CA GLY A 126 -14.70 -1.77 -19.74
C GLY A 126 -13.27 -2.02 -19.28
N PHE A 127 -12.97 -1.99 -17.98
CA PHE A 127 -11.61 -2.25 -17.49
C PHE A 127 -11.22 -3.73 -17.62
N GLU A 128 -10.05 -3.99 -18.21
CA GLU A 128 -9.52 -5.35 -18.44
C GLU A 128 -8.99 -6.00 -17.16
N ARG A 129 -8.41 -5.20 -16.26
CA ARG A 129 -7.89 -5.65 -14.95
C ARG A 129 -8.34 -4.69 -13.86
N CYS A 130 -8.83 -5.27 -12.78
CA CYS A 130 -9.14 -4.58 -11.54
C CYS A 130 -8.26 -5.13 -10.42
N VAL A 131 -7.57 -4.24 -9.71
CA VAL A 131 -6.80 -4.57 -8.52
C VAL A 131 -7.33 -3.79 -7.33
N CYS A 132 -7.81 -4.50 -6.33
CA CYS A 132 -8.26 -3.92 -5.06
C CYS A 132 -7.12 -4.01 -4.04
N LEU A 133 -6.77 -2.90 -3.42
CA LEU A 133 -5.68 -2.76 -2.47
C LEU A 133 -6.21 -2.39 -1.10
N ARG A 134 -5.56 -2.88 -0.03
CA ARG A 134 -5.80 -2.42 1.33
C ARG A 134 -4.88 -1.23 1.62
N GLY A 135 -5.44 -0.06 1.92
CA GLY A 135 -4.66 1.14 2.23
C GLY A 135 -5.51 2.37 2.56
N ASN A 136 -4.83 3.47 2.92
CA ASN A 136 -5.47 4.73 3.29
C ASN A 136 -5.05 5.87 2.33
N GLY A 137 -5.95 6.86 2.16
CA GLY A 137 -5.98 7.86 1.08
C GLY A 137 -4.87 8.90 0.91
N ALA A 138 -3.70 8.68 1.49
CA ALA A 138 -2.52 9.53 1.31
C ALA A 138 -1.23 8.74 0.98
N GLN A 139 -1.31 7.42 0.89
CA GLN A 139 -0.12 6.58 0.67
C GLN A 139 0.17 6.38 -0.82
N LYS A 140 1.45 6.19 -1.14
CA LYS A 140 1.86 5.60 -2.41
C LYS A 140 1.18 4.24 -2.53
N ILE A 141 0.59 3.94 -3.69
CA ILE A 141 -0.14 2.67 -3.88
C ILE A 141 0.80 1.48 -4.07
N ASP A 142 2.05 1.71 -4.45
CA ASP A 142 3.07 0.65 -4.46
C ASP A 142 3.41 0.21 -3.04
N GLY A 143 3.53 -1.10 -2.84
CA GLY A 143 3.75 -1.75 -1.55
C GLY A 143 2.47 -2.07 -0.78
N LEU A 144 1.31 -1.56 -1.21
CA LEU A 144 0.02 -1.90 -0.58
C LEU A 144 -0.32 -3.37 -0.80
N ILE A 145 -1.03 -3.94 0.17
CA ILE A 145 -1.48 -5.33 0.15
C ILE A 145 -2.57 -5.49 -0.90
N ILE A 146 -2.44 -6.49 -1.77
CA ILE A 146 -3.47 -6.86 -2.74
C ILE A 146 -4.57 -7.63 -2.01
N LEU A 147 -5.80 -7.10 -2.06
CA LEU A 147 -7.01 -7.78 -1.60
C LEU A 147 -7.57 -8.70 -2.69
N SER A 148 -7.52 -8.24 -3.94
CA SER A 148 -7.92 -9.01 -5.12
C SER A 148 -7.24 -8.46 -6.36
N ASP A 149 -7.04 -9.34 -7.33
CA ASP A 149 -6.53 -9.03 -8.65
C ASP A 149 -7.22 -9.94 -9.66
N THR A 150 -8.04 -9.37 -10.54
CA THR A 150 -8.86 -10.15 -11.48
C THR A 150 -8.04 -11.00 -12.46
N HIS A 151 -6.73 -10.72 -12.62
CA HIS A 151 -5.84 -11.54 -13.45
C HIS A 151 -5.16 -12.68 -12.67
N LEU A 152 -5.06 -12.58 -11.34
CA LEU A 152 -4.47 -13.62 -10.50
C LEU A 152 -5.52 -14.56 -9.91
N THR A 153 -6.73 -14.06 -9.70
CA THR A 153 -7.87 -14.84 -9.24
C THR A 153 -8.98 -14.77 -10.29
N PRO A 154 -9.04 -15.76 -11.22
CA PRO A 154 -10.15 -15.85 -12.15
C PRO A 154 -11.46 -15.92 -11.36
N HIS A 155 -12.39 -15.01 -11.65
CA HIS A 155 -13.73 -15.08 -11.11
C HIS A 155 -14.37 -16.39 -11.58
N LYS A 156 -14.51 -17.37 -10.67
CA LYS A 156 -15.33 -18.56 -10.96
C LYS A 156 -16.78 -18.06 -10.96
N PRO A 157 -17.47 -18.02 -12.11
CA PRO A 157 -18.86 -17.58 -12.12
C PRO A 157 -19.64 -18.48 -11.16
N SER A 158 -20.40 -17.86 -10.26
CA SER A 158 -21.34 -18.57 -9.41
C SER A 158 -22.40 -19.20 -10.32
N THR A 159 -22.17 -20.44 -10.72
CA THR A 159 -23.20 -21.30 -11.30
C THR A 159 -24.24 -21.55 -10.21
N HIS A 160 -25.20 -20.65 -10.07
CA HIS A 160 -26.49 -21.03 -9.50
C HIS A 160 -27.13 -22.00 -10.50
N MET A 161 -26.84 -23.29 -10.32
CA MET A 161 -27.67 -24.35 -10.87
C MET A 161 -29.07 -24.16 -10.27
N VAL A 162 -29.99 -23.66 -11.09
CA VAL A 162 -31.42 -23.89 -10.89
C VAL A 162 -31.63 -25.40 -11.00
N SER A 163 -31.67 -26.06 -9.85
CA SER A 163 -32.09 -27.45 -9.71
C SER A 163 -33.60 -27.51 -9.93
N LYS A 164 -33.99 -28.30 -10.93
CA LYS A 164 -35.39 -28.60 -11.29
C LYS A 164 -36.14 -29.35 -10.17
N GLY A 165 -37.46 -29.16 -10.17
CA GLY A 165 -38.41 -30.28 -10.14
C GLY A 165 -39.68 -29.99 -9.32
N PRO A 166 -40.76 -30.77 -9.50
CA PRO A 166 -41.15 -31.62 -10.63
C PRO A 166 -42.07 -30.92 -11.64
#